data_AF-A0A210QUN0-F1
#
_entry.id   AF-A0A210QUN0-F1
#
_cell.length_a   1.000
_cell.length_b   1.000
_cell.length_c   1.000
_cell.angle_alpha   90.00
_cell.angle_beta   90.00
_cell.angle_gamma   90.00
#
_symmetry.space_group_name_H-M   'P 1'
#
loop_
_entity.id
_entity.type
_entity.pdbx_description
1 polymer ?
#
loop_
_entity_poly.entity_id
_entity_poly.type
_entity_poly.pdbx_seq_one_letter_code
_entity_poly.pdbx_strand_id
1 'polypeptide(L)'
;MNDDERHVLRIHHTTLLETLDTKFMIPFLYEKGIDFEENCFDNKLARPERVNNMLLSLKDKCHFDLFIECLRHDDSYPYIADDLEKELESVDSCNGTVHNQRKVHLFTDRRQNVSDFRHKMKRCSHEKDFDTFRECYDKAIGDWEYVNNHRIKFNQQQRQKAADFCHAAYDAEIERRRVFYEKTPLKGDVLDELLRMCAHTSLPIASDTLFLARYSSALVMAGGSLEEGLTYIEDAEHKMALLPACRETGLVLYIKFNFLLLKHERDRTRIDKEELSKLGNSVISHFSTESDTISNDFKRIFLLKKAHTCLDMGVFLNVIGEFEVRDVHIEEAERLLNELHRPELWERMELRAKMVYTAIRSRLAQLKDPERPAEAIKLAKKSLQFAKRGHFPKEQKAIDYNLSLLSGKQNA
;
A
#
# COMPACT_ATOMS: atom_id res chain seq x y z
N MET A 1 -19.71 -32.96 -3.09
CA MET A 1 -20.79 -31.94 -3.05
C MET A 1 -21.89 -32.29 -4.04
N ASN A 2 -23.15 -32.01 -3.70
CA ASN A 2 -24.31 -32.16 -4.59
C ASN A 2 -24.39 -31.01 -5.62
N ASP A 3 -25.37 -31.04 -6.53
CA ASP A 3 -25.45 -30.08 -7.63
C ASP A 3 -25.81 -28.65 -7.19
N ASP A 4 -26.59 -28.50 -6.13
CA ASP A 4 -26.98 -27.20 -5.55
C ASP A 4 -25.79 -26.57 -4.81
N GLU A 5 -25.06 -27.34 -4.02
CA GLU A 5 -23.80 -26.91 -3.37
C GLU A 5 -22.76 -26.50 -4.43
N ARG A 6 -22.64 -27.25 -5.52
CA ARG A 6 -21.78 -26.90 -6.66
C ARG A 6 -22.28 -25.67 -7.42
N HIS A 7 -23.58 -25.39 -7.40
CA HIS A 7 -24.15 -24.19 -7.97
C HIS A 7 -23.79 -22.96 -7.12
N VAL A 8 -23.96 -23.05 -5.80
CA VAL A 8 -23.57 -22.01 -4.84
C VAL A 8 -22.07 -21.70 -4.94
N LEU A 9 -21.21 -22.72 -4.98
CA LEU A 9 -19.78 -22.51 -5.19
C LEU A 9 -19.45 -21.82 -6.52
N ARG A 10 -20.25 -22.05 -7.58
CA ARG A 10 -20.08 -21.37 -8.88
C ARG A 10 -20.51 -19.92 -8.81
N ILE A 11 -21.62 -19.61 -8.13
CA ILE A 11 -22.09 -18.24 -7.90
C ILE A 11 -21.02 -17.43 -7.15
N HIS A 12 -20.43 -18.03 -6.12
CA HIS A 12 -19.42 -17.38 -5.28
C HIS A 12 -17.97 -17.59 -5.75
N HIS A 13 -17.75 -18.24 -6.90
CA HIS A 13 -16.43 -18.70 -7.33
C HIS A 13 -15.38 -17.59 -7.31
N THR A 14 -15.70 -16.44 -7.91
CA THR A 14 -14.81 -15.27 -7.93
C THR A 14 -14.46 -14.79 -6.52
N THR A 15 -15.45 -14.64 -5.64
CA THR A 15 -15.23 -14.23 -4.24
C THR A 15 -14.34 -15.23 -3.50
N LEU A 16 -14.55 -16.52 -3.71
CA LEU A 16 -13.74 -17.58 -3.10
C LEU A 16 -12.28 -17.49 -3.59
N LEU A 17 -12.05 -17.34 -4.89
CA LEU A 17 -10.70 -17.16 -5.46
C LEU A 17 -9.98 -15.91 -4.90
N GLU A 18 -10.71 -14.82 -4.76
CA GLU A 18 -10.19 -13.50 -4.37
C GLU A 18 -10.01 -13.35 -2.87
N THR A 19 -10.50 -14.31 -2.08
CA THR A 19 -10.53 -14.16 -0.62
C THR A 19 -9.82 -15.29 0.12
N LEU A 20 -10.02 -16.53 -0.30
CA LEU A 20 -9.42 -17.68 0.39
C LEU A 20 -7.90 -17.75 0.20
N ASP A 21 -7.23 -18.39 1.13
CA ASP A 21 -5.82 -18.76 1.00
C ASP A 21 -5.64 -20.22 1.43
N THR A 22 -5.04 -20.99 0.51
CA THR A 22 -4.78 -22.42 0.68
C THR A 22 -3.96 -22.71 1.92
N LYS A 23 -3.13 -21.77 2.40
CA LYS A 23 -2.28 -21.93 3.60
C LYS A 23 -3.10 -22.15 4.87
N PHE A 24 -4.26 -21.52 4.99
CA PHE A 24 -5.11 -21.66 6.19
C PHE A 24 -6.10 -22.82 6.07
N MET A 25 -6.45 -23.21 4.84
CA MET A 25 -7.47 -24.23 4.61
C MET A 25 -6.89 -25.64 4.49
N ILE A 26 -5.77 -25.81 3.76
CA ILE A 26 -5.21 -27.13 3.47
C ILE A 26 -4.83 -27.91 4.75
N PRO A 27 -4.16 -27.32 5.76
CA PRO A 27 -3.78 -28.08 6.96
C PRO A 27 -4.98 -28.72 7.65
N PHE A 28 -6.07 -27.96 7.79
CA PHE A 28 -7.32 -28.45 8.38
C PHE A 28 -7.98 -29.52 7.51
N LEU A 29 -8.06 -29.28 6.19
CA LEU A 29 -8.66 -30.26 5.27
C LEU A 29 -7.89 -31.57 5.26
N TYR A 30 -6.57 -31.52 5.36
CA TYR A 30 -5.71 -32.70 5.46
C TYR A 30 -5.92 -33.45 6.79
N GLU A 31 -6.02 -32.73 7.91
CA GLU A 31 -6.36 -33.32 9.22
C GLU A 31 -7.71 -34.05 9.19
N LYS A 32 -8.66 -33.52 8.41
CA LYS A 32 -9.99 -34.11 8.21
C LYS A 32 -10.02 -35.20 7.13
N GLY A 33 -8.87 -35.61 6.60
CA GLY A 33 -8.73 -36.74 5.67
C GLY A 33 -8.97 -36.40 4.20
N ILE A 34 -8.96 -35.12 3.82
CA ILE A 34 -9.03 -34.70 2.41
C ILE A 34 -7.62 -34.71 1.83
N ASP A 35 -7.38 -35.66 0.93
CA ASP A 35 -6.08 -35.83 0.28
C ASP A 35 -5.98 -35.09 -1.06
N PHE A 36 -4.88 -34.38 -1.23
CA PHE A 36 -4.55 -33.61 -2.43
C PHE A 36 -3.32 -34.22 -3.10
N GLU A 37 -3.30 -34.27 -4.43
CA GLU A 37 -2.14 -34.81 -5.15
C GLU A 37 -0.87 -34.00 -4.82
N GLU A 38 0.24 -34.71 -4.55
CA GLU A 38 1.54 -34.09 -4.27
C GLU A 38 1.90 -33.08 -5.37
N ASN A 39 2.27 -31.85 -4.96
CA ASN A 39 2.63 -30.71 -5.81
C ASN A 39 1.48 -29.93 -6.49
N CYS A 40 0.21 -30.16 -6.15
CA CYS A 40 -0.93 -29.43 -6.71
C CYS A 40 -0.88 -27.90 -6.46
N PHE A 41 -0.26 -27.47 -5.35
CA PHE A 41 -0.29 -26.07 -4.89
C PHE A 41 1.08 -25.38 -4.89
N ASP A 42 2.17 -26.13 -4.72
CA ASP A 42 3.52 -25.57 -4.53
C ASP A 42 4.16 -25.03 -5.81
N ASN A 43 3.65 -25.44 -6.99
CA ASN A 43 4.18 -25.02 -8.29
C ASN A 43 3.56 -23.72 -8.85
N LYS A 44 2.63 -23.08 -8.14
CA LYS A 44 1.92 -21.88 -8.61
C LYS A 44 2.23 -20.67 -7.73
N LEU A 45 2.76 -19.61 -8.35
CA LEU A 45 3.13 -18.37 -7.66
C LEU A 45 1.92 -17.54 -7.22
N ALA A 46 0.86 -17.51 -8.03
CA ALA A 46 -0.34 -16.71 -7.77
C ALA A 46 -1.35 -17.44 -6.85
N ARG A 47 -1.79 -16.76 -5.79
CA ARG A 47 -2.76 -17.31 -4.82
C ARG A 47 -4.11 -17.68 -5.47
N PRO A 48 -4.73 -16.88 -6.35
CA PRO A 48 -5.99 -17.27 -6.98
C PRO A 48 -5.89 -18.57 -7.78
N GLU A 49 -4.76 -18.84 -8.42
CA GLU A 49 -4.54 -20.11 -9.13
C GLU A 49 -4.47 -21.30 -8.17
N ARG A 50 -3.76 -21.14 -7.04
CA ARG A 50 -3.72 -22.16 -5.98
C ARG A 50 -5.10 -22.45 -5.41
N VAL A 51 -5.87 -21.40 -5.12
CA VAL A 51 -7.23 -21.51 -4.60
C VAL A 51 -8.16 -22.14 -5.64
N ASN A 52 -8.04 -21.79 -6.92
CA ASN A 52 -8.83 -22.39 -7.98
C ASN A 52 -8.60 -23.90 -8.07
N ASN A 53 -7.34 -24.34 -8.04
CA ASN A 53 -7.00 -25.77 -8.04
C ASN A 53 -7.54 -26.48 -6.81
N MET A 54 -7.52 -25.82 -5.65
CA MET A 54 -8.06 -26.35 -4.41
C MET A 54 -9.57 -26.52 -4.53
N LEU A 55 -10.30 -25.49 -4.96
CA LEU A 55 -11.76 -25.54 -5.14
C LEU A 55 -12.17 -26.58 -6.18
N LEU A 56 -11.42 -26.71 -7.28
CA LEU A 56 -11.63 -27.74 -8.30
C LEU A 56 -11.40 -29.16 -7.77
N SER A 57 -10.53 -29.34 -6.78
CA SER A 57 -10.32 -30.64 -6.12
C SER A 57 -11.42 -30.89 -5.07
N LEU A 58 -11.79 -29.86 -4.31
CA LEU A 58 -12.75 -29.96 -3.21
C LEU A 58 -14.18 -30.25 -3.67
N LYS A 59 -14.60 -29.72 -4.82
CA LYS A 59 -15.96 -29.97 -5.35
C LYS A 59 -16.28 -31.47 -5.50
N ASP A 60 -15.25 -32.29 -5.71
CA ASP A 60 -15.36 -33.73 -5.96
C ASP A 60 -14.96 -34.57 -4.74
N LYS A 61 -14.05 -34.06 -3.90
CA LYS A 61 -13.47 -34.82 -2.77
C LYS A 61 -14.00 -34.43 -1.40
N CYS A 62 -14.62 -33.26 -1.26
CA CYS A 62 -15.06 -32.71 0.03
C CYS A 62 -16.59 -32.63 0.12
N HIS A 63 -17.13 -32.87 1.32
CA HIS A 63 -18.52 -32.56 1.64
C HIS A 63 -18.67 -31.06 1.90
N PHE A 64 -19.82 -30.48 1.54
CA PHE A 64 -20.02 -29.03 1.70
C PHE A 64 -19.97 -28.61 3.17
N ASP A 65 -20.58 -29.36 4.08
CA ASP A 65 -20.50 -29.09 5.52
C ASP A 65 -19.06 -29.05 6.04
N LEU A 66 -18.19 -29.94 5.54
CA LEU A 66 -16.78 -29.95 5.90
C LEU A 66 -16.02 -28.75 5.33
N PHE A 67 -16.40 -28.30 4.13
CA PHE A 67 -15.87 -27.06 3.55
C PHE A 67 -16.30 -25.83 4.36
N ILE A 68 -17.57 -25.77 4.78
CA ILE A 68 -18.09 -24.73 5.68
C ILE A 68 -17.37 -24.77 7.05
N GLU A 69 -17.18 -25.97 7.62
CA GLU A 69 -16.40 -26.15 8.87
C GLU A 69 -14.97 -25.63 8.69
N CYS A 70 -14.33 -25.92 7.54
CA CYS A 70 -13.00 -25.40 7.22
C CYS A 70 -12.97 -23.88 7.09
N LEU A 71 -13.99 -23.26 6.50
CA LEU A 71 -14.08 -21.80 6.41
C LEU A 71 -14.26 -21.17 7.80
N ARG A 72 -14.97 -21.85 8.71
CA ARG A 72 -15.16 -21.41 10.09
C ARG A 72 -14.00 -21.75 11.01
N HIS A 73 -13.14 -22.69 10.62
CA HIS A 73 -11.98 -23.09 11.41
C HIS A 73 -11.08 -21.89 11.71
N ASP A 74 -10.73 -21.73 12.99
CA ASP A 74 -9.97 -20.59 13.52
C ASP A 74 -10.57 -19.18 13.25
N ASP A 75 -11.85 -19.07 12.92
CA ASP A 75 -12.50 -17.84 12.39
C ASP A 75 -11.82 -17.33 11.09
N SER A 76 -11.27 -18.22 10.26
CA SER A 76 -10.53 -17.82 9.06
C SER A 76 -11.41 -17.06 8.03
N TYR A 77 -12.61 -17.58 7.77
CA TYR A 77 -13.55 -17.07 6.76
C TYR A 77 -15.04 -17.24 7.15
N PRO A 78 -15.48 -16.94 8.38
CA PRO A 78 -16.86 -17.21 8.83
C PRO A 78 -17.91 -16.45 8.03
N TYR A 79 -17.62 -15.24 7.53
CA TYR A 79 -18.54 -14.49 6.68
C TYR A 79 -18.78 -15.15 5.32
N ILE A 80 -17.77 -15.82 4.77
CA ILE A 80 -17.93 -16.59 3.52
C ILE A 80 -18.79 -17.81 3.79
N ALA A 81 -18.57 -18.49 4.92
CA ALA A 81 -19.41 -19.61 5.34
C ALA A 81 -20.87 -19.18 5.47
N ASP A 82 -21.13 -18.05 6.14
CA ASP A 82 -22.48 -17.51 6.33
C ASP A 82 -23.14 -17.11 4.99
N ASP A 83 -22.39 -16.48 4.08
CA ASP A 83 -22.89 -16.12 2.74
C ASP A 83 -23.23 -17.36 1.90
N LEU A 84 -22.40 -18.40 1.96
CA LEU A 84 -22.62 -19.65 1.22
C LEU A 84 -23.82 -20.45 1.77
N GLU A 85 -23.95 -20.55 3.10
CA GLU A 85 -25.11 -21.20 3.74
C GLU A 85 -26.41 -20.47 3.39
N LYS A 86 -26.40 -19.13 3.48
CA LYS A 86 -27.56 -18.31 3.13
C LYS A 86 -27.95 -18.44 1.66
N GLU A 87 -26.97 -18.50 0.76
CA GLU A 87 -27.25 -18.71 -0.66
C GLU A 87 -27.84 -20.11 -0.88
N LEU A 88 -27.29 -21.14 -0.22
CA LEU A 88 -27.79 -22.52 -0.29
C LEU A 88 -29.23 -22.63 0.23
N GLU A 89 -29.57 -21.95 1.33
CA GLU A 89 -30.95 -21.84 1.85
C GLU A 89 -31.89 -21.13 0.86
N SER A 90 -31.37 -20.27 0.00
CA SER A 90 -32.14 -19.53 -1.00
C SER A 90 -32.31 -20.26 -2.34
N VAL A 91 -31.52 -21.31 -2.61
CA VAL A 91 -31.58 -22.12 -3.84
C VAL A 91 -32.93 -22.86 -3.98
N ASP A 92 -33.67 -23.08 -2.88
CA ASP A 92 -35.05 -23.56 -2.90
C ASP A 92 -36.08 -22.55 -3.47
N SER A 93 -35.65 -21.31 -3.76
CA SER A 93 -36.51 -20.24 -4.29
C SER A 93 -35.86 -19.45 -5.43
N CYS A 94 -36.03 -19.96 -6.66
CA CYS A 94 -35.88 -19.27 -7.95
C CYS A 94 -34.46 -18.92 -8.46
N ASN A 95 -34.21 -19.42 -9.68
CA ASN A 95 -33.38 -18.89 -10.78
C ASN A 95 -32.46 -17.68 -10.49
N GLY A 96 -31.17 -17.99 -10.34
CA GLY A 96 -30.10 -17.48 -11.18
C GLY A 96 -30.15 -16.00 -11.58
N THR A 97 -29.77 -15.13 -10.64
CA THR A 97 -29.24 -13.81 -10.98
C THR A 97 -27.77 -13.80 -10.57
N VAL A 98 -26.87 -13.68 -11.55
CA VAL A 98 -25.46 -13.36 -11.28
C VAL A 98 -25.45 -12.01 -10.57
N HIS A 99 -25.18 -12.01 -9.27
CA HIS A 99 -25.10 -10.78 -8.50
C HIS A 99 -23.96 -9.92 -9.04
N ASN A 100 -24.31 -8.75 -9.58
CA ASN A 100 -23.36 -7.66 -9.77
C ASN A 100 -22.59 -7.48 -8.48
N GLN A 101 -21.25 -7.59 -8.55
CA GLN A 101 -20.33 -7.47 -7.42
C GLN A 101 -20.74 -6.30 -6.52
N ARG A 102 -21.25 -6.61 -5.33
CA ARG A 102 -21.53 -5.58 -4.33
C ARG A 102 -20.20 -4.99 -3.90
N LYS A 103 -19.93 -3.74 -4.30
CA LYS A 103 -18.82 -2.96 -3.76
C LYS A 103 -18.93 -2.95 -2.25
N VAL A 104 -17.86 -3.34 -1.57
CA VAL A 104 -17.83 -3.44 -0.11
C VAL A 104 -18.16 -2.07 0.50
N HIS A 105 -19.05 -2.04 1.50
CA HIS A 105 -19.37 -0.79 2.21
C HIS A 105 -18.22 -0.42 3.15
N LEU A 106 -17.30 0.40 2.65
CA LEU A 106 -16.02 0.70 3.30
C LEU A 106 -16.10 1.83 4.36
N PHE A 107 -16.96 2.83 4.19
CA PHE A 107 -16.92 4.06 5.01
C PHE A 107 -17.78 3.92 6.27
N THR A 108 -17.14 3.66 7.41
CA THR A 108 -17.76 3.52 8.73
C THR A 108 -16.99 4.36 9.76
N ASP A 109 -17.62 4.75 10.87
CA ASP A 109 -16.96 5.49 11.96
C ASP A 109 -15.74 4.73 12.50
N ARG A 110 -15.81 3.40 12.56
CA ARG A 110 -14.69 2.54 12.93
C ARG A 110 -13.50 2.76 11.99
N ARG A 111 -13.73 2.74 10.67
CA ARG A 111 -12.67 2.97 9.69
C ARG A 111 -12.07 4.36 9.81
N GLN A 112 -12.90 5.38 10.01
CA GLN A 112 -12.41 6.75 10.20
C GLN A 112 -11.44 6.82 11.39
N ASN A 113 -11.81 6.22 12.53
CA ASN A 113 -10.94 6.16 13.72
C ASN A 113 -9.61 5.42 13.45
N VAL A 114 -9.64 4.32 12.70
CA VAL A 114 -8.43 3.56 12.32
C VAL A 114 -7.55 4.37 11.36
N SER A 115 -8.17 5.06 10.39
CA SER A 115 -7.48 5.93 9.42
C SER A 115 -6.78 7.08 10.12
N ASP A 116 -7.46 7.74 11.08
CA ASP A 116 -6.91 8.82 11.89
C ASP A 116 -5.78 8.33 12.82
N PHE A 117 -5.95 7.15 13.45
CA PHE A 117 -4.90 6.52 14.25
C PHE A 117 -3.64 6.23 13.43
N ARG A 118 -3.79 5.58 12.27
CA ARG A 118 -2.68 5.35 11.34
C ARG A 118 -2.05 6.69 10.96
N HIS A 119 -2.86 7.65 10.54
CA HIS A 119 -2.36 8.95 10.10
C HIS A 119 -1.56 9.67 11.19
N LYS A 120 -1.99 9.60 12.46
CA LYS A 120 -1.22 10.06 13.61
C LYS A 120 0.16 9.38 13.68
N MET A 121 0.22 8.05 13.60
CA MET A 121 1.50 7.32 13.64
C MET A 121 2.44 7.68 12.47
N LYS A 122 1.90 7.92 11.27
CA LYS A 122 2.67 8.45 10.13
C LYS A 122 3.32 9.79 10.48
N ARG A 123 2.58 10.70 11.11
CA ARG A 123 3.11 12.01 11.52
C ARG A 123 4.20 11.87 12.56
N CYS A 124 4.01 11.03 13.60
CA CYS A 124 5.05 10.73 14.58
C CYS A 124 6.36 10.27 13.91
N SER A 125 6.27 9.38 12.91
CA SER A 125 7.43 8.93 12.13
C SER A 125 8.13 10.07 11.39
N HIS A 126 7.37 10.95 10.74
CA HIS A 126 7.91 12.07 9.95
C HIS A 126 8.46 13.22 10.84
N GLU A 127 7.94 13.35 12.05
CA GLU A 127 8.30 14.37 13.04
C GLU A 127 9.38 13.88 14.03
N LYS A 128 9.77 12.59 13.97
CA LYS A 128 10.71 11.91 14.88
C LYS A 128 10.23 11.81 16.34
N ASP A 129 8.93 11.77 16.54
CA ASP A 129 8.31 11.49 17.83
C ASP A 129 8.19 9.98 18.03
N PHE A 130 9.32 9.33 18.33
CA PHE A 130 9.40 7.87 18.44
C PHE A 130 8.76 7.34 19.71
N ASP A 131 8.73 8.13 20.78
CA ASP A 131 8.13 7.74 22.06
C ASP A 131 6.61 7.56 21.88
N THR A 132 5.92 8.59 21.36
CA THR A 132 4.48 8.50 21.06
C THR A 132 4.19 7.42 20.02
N PHE A 133 5.07 7.23 19.04
CA PHE A 133 4.93 6.17 18.06
C PHE A 133 4.93 4.79 18.73
N ARG A 134 5.91 4.54 19.61
CA ARG A 134 6.05 3.26 20.33
C ARG A 134 4.89 3.02 21.27
N GLU A 135 4.48 4.02 22.05
CA GLU A 135 3.30 3.90 22.93
C GLU A 135 2.05 3.49 22.15
N CYS A 136 1.79 4.11 20.99
CA CYS A 136 0.64 3.77 20.15
C CYS A 136 0.77 2.36 19.55
N TYR A 137 1.97 1.99 19.11
CA TYR A 137 2.28 0.68 18.52
C TYR A 137 2.09 -0.45 19.54
N ASP A 138 2.74 -0.35 20.69
CA ASP A 138 2.71 -1.36 21.75
C ASP A 138 1.31 -1.50 22.33
N LYS A 139 0.58 -0.39 22.49
CA LYS A 139 -0.83 -0.43 22.92
C LYS A 139 -1.71 -1.18 21.93
N ALA A 140 -1.59 -0.92 20.63
CA ALA A 140 -2.43 -1.59 19.62
C ALA A 140 -2.18 -3.10 19.57
N ILE A 141 -0.93 -3.52 19.73
CA ILE A 141 -0.55 -4.94 19.81
C ILE A 141 -1.06 -5.56 21.10
N GLY A 142 -0.83 -4.93 22.25
CA GLY A 142 -1.29 -5.42 23.55
C GLY A 142 -2.81 -5.54 23.63
N ASP A 143 -3.55 -4.57 23.06
CA ASP A 143 -5.01 -4.64 22.95
C ASP A 143 -5.46 -5.85 22.11
N TRP A 144 -4.79 -6.12 20.97
CA TRP A 144 -5.08 -7.29 20.15
C TRP A 144 -4.76 -8.61 20.87
N GLU A 145 -3.57 -8.74 21.47
CA GLU A 145 -3.17 -9.93 22.22
C GLU A 145 -4.14 -10.21 23.38
N TYR A 146 -4.53 -9.18 24.13
CA TYR A 146 -5.48 -9.33 25.22
C TYR A 146 -6.84 -9.83 24.72
N VAL A 147 -7.36 -9.24 23.65
CA VAL A 147 -8.63 -9.64 23.05
C VAL A 147 -8.57 -11.04 22.44
N ASN A 148 -7.46 -11.40 21.79
CA ASN A 148 -7.24 -12.71 21.19
C ASN A 148 -7.05 -13.82 22.23
N ASN A 149 -6.43 -13.53 23.38
CA ASN A 149 -6.30 -14.50 24.48
C ASN A 149 -7.60 -14.67 25.29
N HIS A 150 -8.56 -13.75 25.14
CA HIS A 150 -9.82 -13.74 25.87
C HIS A 150 -11.04 -13.72 24.94
N ARG A 151 -11.01 -14.48 23.83
CA ARG A 151 -12.04 -14.42 22.76
C ARG A 151 -13.48 -14.56 23.28
N ILE A 152 -13.70 -15.36 24.33
CA ILE A 152 -15.02 -15.59 24.95
C ILE A 152 -15.59 -14.30 25.59
N LYS A 153 -14.74 -13.38 26.04
CA LYS A 153 -15.15 -12.11 26.67
C LYS A 153 -15.52 -11.01 25.66
N PHE A 154 -15.16 -11.18 24.38
CA PHE A 154 -15.27 -10.14 23.36
C PHE A 154 -16.09 -10.61 22.16
N ASN A 155 -17.05 -9.79 21.76
CA ASN A 155 -17.82 -10.05 20.55
C ASN A 155 -16.98 -9.81 19.28
N GLN A 156 -17.45 -10.30 18.14
CA GLN A 156 -16.74 -10.22 16.86
C GLN A 156 -16.37 -8.78 16.48
N GLN A 157 -17.26 -7.80 16.69
CA GLN A 157 -16.98 -6.40 16.35
C GLN A 157 -15.84 -5.81 17.18
N GLN A 158 -15.76 -6.15 18.47
CA GLN A 158 -14.68 -5.75 19.36
C GLN A 158 -13.35 -6.39 18.93
N ARG A 159 -13.39 -7.69 18.55
CA ARG A 159 -12.20 -8.41 18.04
C ARG A 159 -11.68 -7.79 16.74
N GLN A 160 -12.57 -7.58 15.77
CA GLN A 160 -12.23 -6.92 14.50
C GLN A 160 -11.70 -5.51 14.71
N LYS A 161 -12.27 -4.74 15.65
CA LYS A 161 -11.75 -3.41 15.98
C LYS A 161 -10.31 -3.50 16.49
N ALA A 162 -10.01 -4.39 17.44
CA ALA A 162 -8.64 -4.56 17.92
C ALA A 162 -7.69 -4.99 16.79
N ALA A 163 -8.14 -5.90 15.93
CA ALA A 163 -7.39 -6.33 14.75
C ALA A 163 -7.11 -5.19 13.76
N ASP A 164 -8.09 -4.32 13.47
CA ASP A 164 -7.94 -3.18 12.57
C ASP A 164 -6.86 -2.20 13.07
N PHE A 165 -6.86 -1.88 14.37
CA PHE A 165 -5.85 -1.01 14.98
C PHE A 165 -4.46 -1.66 15.00
N CYS A 166 -4.38 -2.95 15.32
CA CYS A 166 -3.12 -3.71 15.31
C CYS A 166 -2.52 -3.79 13.90
N HIS A 167 -3.34 -4.12 12.89
CA HIS A 167 -2.94 -4.09 11.48
C HIS A 167 -2.45 -2.70 11.04
N ALA A 168 -3.15 -1.63 11.44
CA ALA A 168 -2.72 -0.25 11.16
C ALA A 168 -1.39 0.12 11.83
N ALA A 169 -1.10 -0.41 13.02
CA ALA A 169 0.17 -0.22 13.71
C ALA A 169 1.33 -0.92 12.98
N TYR A 170 1.14 -2.17 12.53
CA TYR A 170 2.14 -2.87 11.70
C TYR A 170 2.40 -2.15 10.37
N ASP A 171 1.36 -1.66 9.68
CA ASP A 171 1.52 -0.83 8.48
C ASP A 171 2.32 0.45 8.76
N ALA A 172 2.06 1.10 9.90
CA ALA A 172 2.78 2.31 10.29
C ALA A 172 4.27 2.03 10.57
N GLU A 173 4.60 0.90 11.21
CA GLU A 173 6.00 0.51 11.46
C GLU A 173 6.76 0.20 10.16
N ILE A 174 6.11 -0.46 9.20
CA ILE A 174 6.72 -0.69 7.88
C ILE A 174 7.01 0.65 7.17
N GLU A 175 6.09 1.61 7.21
CA GLU A 175 6.32 2.94 6.63
C GLU A 175 7.42 3.70 7.39
N ARG A 176 7.47 3.61 8.74
CA ARG A 176 8.52 4.23 9.56
C ARG A 176 9.89 3.72 9.14
N ARG A 177 10.08 2.39 9.11
CA ARG A 177 11.33 1.75 8.66
C ARG A 177 11.73 2.21 7.27
N ARG A 178 10.77 2.31 6.34
CA ARG A 178 10.99 2.83 4.98
C ARG A 178 11.44 4.29 4.96
N VAL A 179 10.86 5.17 5.77
CA VAL A 179 11.25 6.59 5.84
C VAL A 179 12.70 6.75 6.29
N PHE A 180 13.18 5.88 7.17
CA PHE A 180 14.55 5.90 7.70
C PHE A 180 15.50 4.93 7.00
N TYR A 181 15.07 4.28 5.92
CA TYR A 181 15.86 3.28 5.19
C TYR A 181 16.34 2.09 6.03
N GLU A 182 15.62 1.78 7.10
CA GLU A 182 15.83 0.57 7.88
C GLU A 182 15.39 -0.62 7.03
N LYS A 183 16.21 -1.68 7.02
CA LYS A 183 15.90 -2.89 6.26
C LYS A 183 14.71 -3.59 6.93
N THR A 184 13.64 -3.81 6.18
CA THR A 184 12.54 -4.68 6.59
C THR A 184 12.83 -6.11 6.10
N PRO A 185 13.06 -7.08 6.99
CA PRO A 185 13.13 -8.48 6.62
C PRO A 185 11.84 -8.93 5.94
N LEU A 186 11.97 -9.71 4.86
CA LEU A 186 10.82 -10.23 4.11
C LEU A 186 10.15 -11.45 4.78
N LYS A 187 10.77 -12.00 5.84
CA LYS A 187 10.30 -13.16 6.61
C LYS A 187 10.64 -12.97 8.09
N GLY A 188 9.76 -13.44 8.97
CA GLY A 188 9.94 -13.53 10.42
C GLY A 188 9.87 -12.19 11.16
N ASP A 189 9.20 -11.18 10.61
CA ASP A 189 9.12 -9.84 11.20
C ASP A 189 7.74 -9.19 10.92
N VAL A 190 7.63 -7.88 11.10
CA VAL A 190 6.41 -7.06 10.96
C VAL A 190 5.60 -7.30 9.68
N LEU A 191 6.21 -7.72 8.57
CA LEU A 191 5.49 -8.07 7.35
C LEU A 191 4.67 -9.36 7.51
N ASP A 192 5.21 -10.37 8.19
CA ASP A 192 4.49 -11.62 8.46
C ASP A 192 3.35 -11.38 9.43
N GLU A 193 3.56 -10.52 10.44
CA GLU A 193 2.49 -10.14 11.36
C GLU A 193 1.39 -9.33 10.64
N LEU A 194 1.76 -8.40 9.76
CA LEU A 194 0.79 -7.67 8.93
C LEU A 194 -0.06 -8.66 8.09
N LEU A 195 0.57 -9.63 7.44
CA LEU A 195 -0.11 -10.66 6.65
C LEU A 195 -1.07 -11.49 7.51
N ARG A 196 -0.61 -11.99 8.67
CA ARG A 196 -1.46 -12.76 9.60
C ARG A 196 -2.70 -11.97 10.03
N MET A 197 -2.54 -10.68 10.29
CA MET A 197 -3.65 -9.84 10.71
C MET A 197 -4.72 -9.62 9.64
N CYS A 198 -4.41 -9.80 8.35
CA CYS A 198 -5.34 -9.52 7.26
C CYS A 198 -6.66 -10.30 7.39
N ALA A 199 -6.63 -11.57 7.80
CA ALA A 199 -7.84 -12.39 7.95
C ALA A 199 -8.73 -11.95 9.13
N HIS A 200 -8.14 -11.28 10.13
CA HIS A 200 -8.83 -10.90 11.36
C HIS A 200 -9.42 -9.50 11.33
N THR A 201 -9.04 -8.67 10.34
CA THR A 201 -9.56 -7.31 10.21
C THR A 201 -11.03 -7.32 9.79
N SER A 202 -11.69 -6.18 9.98
CA SER A 202 -13.06 -6.03 9.53
C SER A 202 -13.23 -6.00 8.02
N LEU A 203 -12.15 -5.80 7.27
CA LEU A 203 -12.12 -5.69 5.82
C LEU A 203 -10.88 -6.41 5.26
N PRO A 204 -10.88 -7.76 5.25
CA PRO A 204 -9.70 -8.55 4.87
C PRO A 204 -9.15 -8.21 3.48
N ILE A 205 -10.03 -7.99 2.48
CA ILE A 205 -9.62 -7.64 1.11
C ILE A 205 -8.82 -6.33 1.09
N ALA A 206 -9.23 -5.32 1.87
CA ALA A 206 -8.52 -4.04 1.94
C ALA A 206 -7.16 -4.18 2.66
N SER A 207 -7.13 -4.94 3.76
CA SER A 207 -5.90 -5.27 4.49
C SER A 207 -4.90 -6.04 3.62
N ASP A 208 -5.36 -7.04 2.88
CA ASP A 208 -4.53 -7.84 1.98
C ASP A 208 -4.00 -7.02 0.80
N THR A 209 -4.85 -6.16 0.22
CA THR A 209 -4.43 -5.18 -0.81
C THR A 209 -3.31 -4.28 -0.29
N LEU A 210 -3.41 -3.82 0.96
CA LEU A 210 -2.37 -3.02 1.60
C LEU A 210 -1.09 -3.84 1.84
N PHE A 211 -1.23 -5.08 2.33
CA PHE A 211 -0.11 -5.98 2.56
C PHE A 211 0.69 -6.18 1.27
N LEU A 212 0.05 -6.53 0.15
CA LEU A 212 0.71 -6.72 -1.14
C LEU A 212 1.48 -5.48 -1.58
N ALA A 213 0.89 -4.31 -1.41
CA ALA A 213 1.53 -3.04 -1.72
C ALA A 213 2.75 -2.77 -0.81
N ARG A 214 2.68 -3.13 0.47
CA ARG A 214 3.80 -2.98 1.42
C ARG A 214 4.91 -3.99 1.16
N TYR A 215 4.55 -5.23 0.92
CA TYR A 215 5.47 -6.31 0.62
C TYR A 215 6.27 -6.00 -0.65
N SER A 216 5.61 -5.57 -1.72
CA SER A 216 6.28 -5.19 -2.97
C SER A 216 7.32 -4.08 -2.75
N SER A 217 6.94 -3.02 -2.02
CA SER A 217 7.82 -1.90 -1.68
C SER A 217 9.01 -2.36 -0.84
N ALA A 218 8.79 -3.22 0.16
CA ALA A 218 9.85 -3.77 1.00
C ALA A 218 10.82 -4.67 0.20
N LEU A 219 10.30 -5.51 -0.70
CA LEU A 219 11.08 -6.37 -1.59
C LEU A 219 12.04 -5.55 -2.47
N VAL A 220 11.53 -4.56 -3.19
CA VAL A 220 12.34 -3.70 -4.05
C VAL A 220 13.36 -2.92 -3.22
N MET A 221 12.97 -2.46 -2.03
CA MET A 221 13.88 -1.74 -1.13
C MET A 221 15.00 -2.61 -0.56
N ALA A 222 14.74 -3.91 -0.36
CA ALA A 222 15.72 -4.88 0.08
C ALA A 222 16.70 -5.31 -1.02
N GLY A 223 16.54 -4.81 -2.24
CA GLY A 223 17.38 -5.13 -3.40
C GLY A 223 16.79 -6.20 -4.33
N GLY A 224 15.52 -6.57 -4.14
CA GLY A 224 14.80 -7.45 -5.07
C GLY A 224 14.57 -6.81 -6.44
N SER A 225 14.08 -7.62 -7.39
CA SER A 225 13.73 -7.18 -8.75
C SER A 225 12.56 -6.21 -8.73
N LEU A 226 12.61 -5.21 -9.62
CA LEU A 226 11.52 -4.25 -9.78
C LEU A 226 10.31 -4.91 -10.46
N GLU A 227 10.55 -5.84 -11.38
CA GLU A 227 9.54 -6.63 -12.09
C GLU A 227 8.77 -7.53 -11.12
N GLU A 228 9.48 -8.18 -10.19
CA GLU A 228 8.85 -8.96 -9.12
C GLU A 228 7.98 -8.06 -8.22
N GLY A 229 8.50 -6.89 -7.84
CA GLY A 229 7.71 -5.88 -7.12
C GLY A 229 6.44 -5.44 -7.87
N LEU A 230 6.54 -5.22 -9.19
CA LEU A 230 5.40 -4.85 -10.03
C LEU A 230 4.34 -5.96 -10.12
N THR A 231 4.75 -7.24 -10.12
CA THR A 231 3.81 -8.38 -10.11
C THR A 231 2.91 -8.34 -8.88
N TYR A 232 3.46 -8.06 -7.70
CA TYR A 232 2.66 -7.90 -6.46
C TYR A 232 1.75 -6.66 -6.49
N ILE A 233 2.13 -5.61 -7.23
CA ILE A 233 1.26 -4.45 -7.44
C ILE A 233 0.09 -4.79 -8.37
N GLU A 234 0.33 -5.56 -9.43
CA GLU A 234 -0.72 -6.04 -10.33
C GLU A 234 -1.75 -6.91 -9.57
N ASP A 235 -1.27 -7.80 -8.70
CA ASP A 235 -2.13 -8.58 -7.79
C ASP A 235 -2.96 -7.68 -6.87
N ALA A 236 -2.37 -6.60 -6.34
CA ALA A 236 -3.07 -5.63 -5.52
C ALA A 236 -4.10 -4.81 -6.33
N GLU A 237 -3.80 -4.49 -7.60
CA GLU A 237 -4.73 -3.79 -8.51
C GLU A 237 -5.95 -4.65 -8.85
N HIS A 238 -5.78 -5.96 -9.01
CA HIS A 238 -6.90 -6.89 -9.19
C HIS A 238 -7.85 -6.88 -7.98
N LYS A 239 -7.31 -6.90 -6.76
CA LYS A 239 -8.12 -6.80 -5.53
C LYS A 239 -8.75 -5.43 -5.35
N MET A 240 -8.04 -4.38 -5.75
CA MET A 240 -8.55 -3.01 -5.75
C MET A 240 -9.82 -2.85 -6.60
N ALA A 241 -10.05 -3.66 -7.64
CA ALA A 241 -11.28 -3.61 -8.44
C ALA A 241 -12.56 -3.85 -7.62
N LEU A 242 -12.44 -4.56 -6.48
CA LEU A 242 -13.55 -4.89 -5.57
C LEU A 242 -13.80 -3.81 -4.50
N LEU A 243 -12.86 -2.89 -4.36
CA LEU A 243 -12.86 -1.86 -3.33
C LEU A 243 -13.25 -0.52 -3.95
N PRO A 244 -14.14 0.28 -3.32
CA PRO A 244 -14.23 1.68 -3.68
C PRO A 244 -12.89 2.40 -3.40
N ALA A 245 -12.72 3.54 -4.05
CA ALA A 245 -11.58 4.42 -3.83
C ALA A 245 -11.44 4.75 -2.33
N CYS A 246 -10.24 4.55 -1.81
CA CYS A 246 -9.91 4.70 -0.39
C CYS A 246 -8.39 4.70 -0.17
N ARG A 247 -7.94 4.94 1.06
CA ARG A 247 -6.52 4.93 1.46
C ARG A 247 -5.71 3.75 0.89
N GLU A 248 -6.20 2.51 1.02
CA GLU A 248 -5.46 1.30 0.64
C GLU A 248 -5.24 1.25 -0.89
N THR A 249 -6.30 1.48 -1.66
CA THR A 249 -6.22 1.57 -3.12
C THR A 249 -5.34 2.74 -3.59
N GLY A 250 -5.40 3.89 -2.89
CA GLY A 250 -4.49 5.01 -3.14
C GLY A 250 -3.03 4.67 -2.87
N LEU A 251 -2.75 3.84 -1.86
CA LEU A 251 -1.38 3.37 -1.56
C LEU A 251 -0.84 2.40 -2.63
N VAL A 252 -1.68 1.54 -3.21
CA VAL A 252 -1.27 0.69 -4.35
C VAL A 252 -0.79 1.57 -5.50
N LEU A 253 -1.62 2.52 -5.92
CA LEU A 253 -1.28 3.43 -7.02
C LEU A 253 -0.07 4.32 -6.70
N TYR A 254 0.10 4.72 -5.43
CA TYR A 254 1.28 5.45 -4.97
C TYR A 254 2.57 4.65 -5.12
N ILE A 255 2.54 3.36 -4.77
CA ILE A 255 3.72 2.51 -4.87
C ILE A 255 4.02 2.19 -6.33
N LYS A 256 2.98 1.95 -7.15
CA LYS A 256 3.11 1.84 -8.62
C LYS A 256 3.79 3.08 -9.22
N PHE A 257 3.34 4.28 -8.85
CA PHE A 257 3.97 5.53 -9.29
C PHE A 257 5.46 5.57 -8.95
N ASN A 258 5.84 5.17 -7.74
CA ASN A 258 7.23 5.14 -7.33
C ASN A 258 8.05 4.11 -8.11
N PHE A 259 7.48 2.94 -8.42
CA PHE A 259 8.16 1.91 -9.20
C PHE A 259 8.39 2.35 -10.64
N LEU A 260 7.41 2.97 -11.28
CA LEU A 260 7.57 3.53 -12.61
C LEU A 260 8.64 4.63 -12.65
N LEU A 261 8.68 5.50 -11.63
CA LEU A 261 9.73 6.51 -11.51
C LEU A 261 11.11 5.91 -11.22
N LEU A 262 11.20 4.85 -10.40
CA LEU A 262 12.44 4.11 -10.17
C LEU A 262 12.93 3.41 -11.44
N LYS A 263 12.00 2.85 -12.24
CA LYS A 263 12.31 2.25 -13.55
C LYS A 263 12.93 3.31 -14.47
N HIS A 264 12.31 4.48 -14.54
CA HIS A 264 12.84 5.61 -15.29
C HIS A 264 14.24 6.04 -14.84
N GLU A 265 14.46 6.12 -13.51
CA GLU A 265 15.77 6.47 -12.93
C GLU A 265 16.85 5.41 -13.22
N ARG A 266 16.50 4.11 -13.19
CA ARG A 266 17.45 2.99 -13.40
C ARG A 266 17.74 2.72 -14.88
N ASP A 267 16.69 2.53 -15.67
CA ASP A 267 16.79 2.04 -17.04
C ASP A 267 17.07 3.17 -18.03
N ARG A 268 16.97 4.42 -17.56
CA ARG A 268 17.08 5.63 -18.39
C ARG A 268 16.19 5.54 -19.63
N THR A 269 15.00 4.97 -19.46
CA THR A 269 13.97 4.88 -20.50
C THR A 269 13.15 6.15 -20.48
N ARG A 270 12.75 6.69 -21.64
CA ARG A 270 11.82 7.83 -21.66
C ARG A 270 10.52 7.44 -20.96
N ILE A 271 10.16 8.14 -19.89
CA ILE A 271 8.88 7.95 -19.22
C ILE A 271 7.80 8.79 -19.88
N ASP A 272 6.59 8.25 -19.98
CA ASP A 272 5.41 9.03 -20.30
C ASP A 272 5.01 9.87 -19.07
N LYS A 273 5.48 11.12 -19.05
CA LYS A 273 5.17 12.10 -18.00
C LYS A 273 3.66 12.37 -17.91
N GLU A 274 2.91 12.24 -19.00
CA GLU A 274 1.46 12.44 -19.01
C GLU A 274 0.75 11.26 -18.34
N GLU A 275 1.16 10.03 -18.65
CA GLU A 275 0.65 8.81 -17.98
C GLU A 275 0.95 8.83 -16.48
N LEU A 276 2.18 9.17 -16.09
CA LEU A 276 2.52 9.36 -14.67
C LEU A 276 1.69 10.46 -14.01
N SER A 277 1.44 11.57 -14.72
CA SER A 277 0.60 12.65 -14.22
C SER A 277 -0.86 12.21 -14.01
N LYS A 278 -1.42 11.41 -14.94
CA LYS A 278 -2.74 10.78 -14.83
C LYS A 278 -2.79 9.84 -13.63
N LEU A 279 -1.79 8.99 -13.46
CA LEU A 279 -1.66 8.12 -12.28
C LEU A 279 -1.62 8.93 -10.98
N GLY A 280 -0.83 10.01 -10.95
CA GLY A 280 -0.76 10.93 -9.80
C GLY A 280 -2.12 11.56 -9.46
N ASN A 281 -2.89 11.97 -10.47
CA ASN A 281 -4.25 12.49 -10.27
C ASN A 281 -5.21 11.42 -9.74
N SER A 282 -5.11 10.19 -10.26
CA SER A 282 -5.88 9.05 -9.75
C SER A 282 -5.56 8.83 -8.28
N VAL A 283 -4.29 8.88 -7.87
CA VAL A 283 -3.97 8.71 -6.45
C VAL A 283 -4.60 9.80 -5.57
N ILE A 284 -4.53 11.07 -6.00
CA ILE A 284 -5.19 12.17 -5.27
C ILE A 284 -6.69 11.90 -5.13
N SER A 285 -7.36 11.44 -6.19
CA SER A 285 -8.78 11.10 -6.17
C SER A 285 -9.11 9.95 -5.22
N HIS A 286 -8.19 9.02 -4.98
CA HIS A 286 -8.41 7.93 -4.04
C HIS A 286 -8.28 8.39 -2.59
N PHE A 287 -7.40 9.35 -2.30
CA PHE A 287 -7.28 9.92 -0.96
C PHE A 287 -8.32 11.01 -0.67
N SER A 288 -8.98 11.57 -1.68
CA SER A 288 -10.04 12.56 -1.47
C SER A 288 -11.32 11.99 -0.85
N THR A 289 -11.44 10.67 -0.75
CA THR A 289 -12.52 10.00 -0.03
C THR A 289 -12.26 9.88 1.47
N GLU A 290 -11.05 10.19 1.94
CA GLU A 290 -10.68 10.23 3.35
C GLU A 290 -11.00 11.61 3.95
N SER A 291 -10.77 11.79 5.26
CA SER A 291 -10.94 13.10 5.91
C SER A 291 -10.08 14.19 5.24
N ASP A 292 -10.55 15.44 5.27
CA ASP A 292 -9.85 16.59 4.67
C ASP A 292 -8.39 16.69 5.09
N THR A 293 -8.10 16.34 6.34
CA THR A 293 -6.75 16.30 6.87
C THR A 293 -5.87 15.29 6.13
N ILE A 294 -6.35 14.06 5.98
CA ILE A 294 -5.63 12.99 5.30
C ILE A 294 -5.52 13.31 3.80
N SER A 295 -6.62 13.71 3.19
CA SER A 295 -6.71 14.11 1.78
C SER A 295 -5.68 15.20 1.43
N ASN A 296 -5.63 16.29 2.20
CA ASN A 296 -4.70 17.40 1.97
C ASN A 296 -3.23 16.98 2.15
N ASP A 297 -2.94 16.12 3.14
CA ASP A 297 -1.59 15.61 3.37
C ASP A 297 -1.08 14.74 2.21
N PHE A 298 -1.95 13.90 1.63
CA PHE A 298 -1.59 13.10 0.45
C PHE A 298 -1.55 13.94 -0.82
N LYS A 299 -2.49 14.88 -0.99
CA LYS A 299 -2.45 15.86 -2.09
C LYS A 299 -1.11 16.59 -2.13
N ARG A 300 -0.62 17.06 -0.98
CA ARG A 300 0.71 17.68 -0.86
C ARG A 300 1.82 16.77 -1.39
N ILE A 301 1.87 15.51 -0.94
CA ILE A 301 2.90 14.54 -1.36
C ILE A 301 2.86 14.36 -2.87
N PHE A 302 1.66 14.26 -3.46
CA PHE A 302 1.51 14.05 -4.88
C PHE A 302 1.82 15.27 -5.74
N LEU A 303 1.50 16.48 -5.28
CA LEU A 303 1.91 17.71 -5.97
C LEU A 303 3.45 17.80 -6.04
N LEU A 304 4.15 17.47 -4.96
CA LEU A 304 5.61 17.37 -4.97
C LEU A 304 6.10 16.28 -5.94
N LYS A 305 5.43 15.12 -5.96
CA LYS A 305 5.76 14.01 -6.86
C LYS A 305 5.46 14.26 -8.34
N LYS A 306 4.50 15.12 -8.65
CA LYS A 306 4.28 15.57 -10.01
C LYS A 306 5.36 16.59 -10.40
N ALA A 307 5.63 17.56 -9.52
CA ALA A 307 6.61 18.60 -9.80
C ALA A 307 8.03 18.07 -10.02
N HIS A 308 8.51 17.12 -9.21
CA HIS A 308 9.86 16.55 -9.42
C HIS A 308 9.92 15.66 -10.67
N THR A 309 8.81 15.00 -11.07
CA THR A 309 8.72 14.23 -12.33
C THR A 309 8.78 15.15 -13.55
N CYS A 310 8.13 16.32 -13.49
CA CYS A 310 8.22 17.34 -14.55
C CYS A 310 9.69 17.73 -14.81
N LEU A 311 10.48 17.87 -13.74
CA LEU A 311 11.87 18.32 -13.78
C LEU A 311 12.91 17.19 -13.87
N ASP A 312 12.49 15.97 -14.19
CA ASP A 312 13.33 14.77 -14.31
C ASP A 312 14.19 14.52 -13.06
N MET A 313 13.53 14.56 -11.89
CA MET A 313 14.14 14.20 -10.62
C MET A 313 13.65 12.83 -10.15
N GLY A 314 14.59 11.96 -9.78
CA GLY A 314 14.33 10.62 -9.28
C GLY A 314 13.67 10.60 -7.90
N VAL A 315 13.40 9.39 -7.40
CA VAL A 315 12.70 9.18 -6.12
C VAL A 315 13.48 9.76 -4.94
N PHE A 316 14.81 9.75 -5.02
CA PHE A 316 15.72 10.30 -4.01
C PHE A 316 16.31 11.68 -4.39
N LEU A 317 15.68 12.39 -5.33
CA LEU A 317 16.06 13.75 -5.76
C LEU A 317 17.33 13.83 -6.63
N ASN A 318 17.83 12.70 -7.13
CA ASN A 318 18.86 12.71 -8.18
C ASN A 318 18.30 13.34 -9.44
N VAL A 319 19.10 14.13 -10.16
CA VAL A 319 18.71 14.61 -11.50
C VAL A 319 18.95 13.51 -12.52
N ILE A 320 17.92 13.15 -13.28
CA ILE A 320 17.97 12.17 -14.37
C ILE A 320 18.42 12.93 -15.63
N GLY A 321 19.74 13.13 -15.75
CA GLY A 321 20.36 14.13 -16.63
C GLY A 321 20.32 13.88 -18.14
N GLU A 322 19.61 12.86 -18.63
CA GLU A 322 19.62 12.46 -20.04
C GLU A 322 18.38 12.90 -20.84
N PHE A 323 17.40 13.50 -20.17
CA PHE A 323 16.14 13.92 -20.79
C PHE A 323 15.98 15.43 -20.80
N GLU A 324 15.46 15.94 -21.93
CA GLU A 324 15.22 17.37 -22.11
C GLU A 324 13.96 17.80 -21.34
N VAL A 325 14.17 18.65 -20.33
CA VAL A 325 13.09 19.32 -19.61
C VAL A 325 12.61 20.52 -20.42
N ARG A 326 11.57 20.31 -21.23
CA ARG A 326 10.90 21.37 -22.00
C ARG A 326 10.22 22.43 -21.11
N ASP A 327 10.01 23.63 -21.67
CA ASP A 327 9.35 24.77 -21.00
C ASP A 327 7.98 24.41 -20.41
N VAL A 328 7.16 23.63 -21.12
CA VAL A 328 5.86 23.15 -20.62
C VAL A 328 5.97 22.38 -19.30
N HIS A 329 7.08 21.68 -19.06
CA HIS A 329 7.31 20.96 -17.81
C HIS A 329 7.78 21.91 -16.70
N ILE A 330 8.56 22.95 -17.06
CA ILE A 330 9.02 24.00 -16.13
C ILE A 330 7.81 24.78 -15.61
N GLU A 331 6.92 25.18 -16.51
CA GLU A 331 5.68 25.91 -16.18
C GLU A 331 4.75 25.07 -15.29
N GLU A 332 4.54 23.80 -15.63
CA GLU A 332 3.71 22.89 -14.83
C GLU A 332 4.32 22.66 -13.44
N ALA A 333 5.64 22.44 -13.34
CA ALA A 333 6.31 22.31 -12.05
C ALA A 333 6.14 23.56 -11.18
N GLU A 334 6.27 24.75 -11.77
CA GLU A 334 6.05 26.02 -11.06
C GLU A 334 4.60 26.16 -10.60
N ARG A 335 3.63 25.83 -11.46
CA ARG A 335 2.20 25.85 -11.11
C ARG A 335 1.89 24.93 -9.92
N LEU A 336 2.43 23.72 -9.93
CA LEU A 336 2.26 22.73 -8.84
C LEU A 336 2.91 23.21 -7.54
N LEU A 337 4.11 23.81 -7.61
CA LEU A 337 4.77 24.39 -6.44
C LEU A 337 4.03 25.62 -5.89
N ASN A 338 3.42 26.43 -6.74
CA ASN A 338 2.59 27.56 -6.32
C ASN A 338 1.30 27.08 -5.63
N GLU A 339 0.67 26.00 -6.11
CA GLU A 339 -0.48 25.39 -5.44
C GLU A 339 -0.16 24.95 -4.00
N LEU A 340 1.08 24.47 -3.75
CA LEU A 340 1.53 24.08 -2.41
C LEU A 340 1.67 25.24 -1.40
N HIS A 341 1.63 26.51 -1.84
CA HIS A 341 1.70 27.66 -0.93
C HIS A 341 0.36 28.01 -0.28
N ARG A 342 -0.73 27.34 -0.66
CA ARG A 342 -2.02 27.52 0.02
C ARG A 342 -1.87 27.18 1.51
N PRO A 343 -2.44 27.97 2.44
CA PRO A 343 -2.22 27.80 3.88
C PRO A 343 -2.46 26.37 4.37
N GLU A 344 -3.54 25.74 3.91
CA GLU A 344 -3.94 24.39 4.29
C GLU A 344 -2.94 23.29 3.88
N LEU A 345 -2.11 23.55 2.86
CA LEU A 345 -1.07 22.63 2.40
C LEU A 345 0.31 22.98 2.98
N TRP A 346 0.64 24.26 3.05
CA TRP A 346 1.98 24.74 3.42
C TRP A 346 2.27 24.61 4.91
N GLU A 347 1.33 24.99 5.77
CA GLU A 347 1.55 25.02 7.22
C GLU A 347 1.77 23.62 7.79
N ARG A 348 1.17 22.62 7.16
CA ARG A 348 1.26 21.19 7.53
C ARG A 348 2.46 20.46 6.91
N MET A 349 3.32 21.12 6.14
CA MET A 349 4.48 20.43 5.52
C MET A 349 5.47 19.96 6.59
N GLU A 350 5.67 18.64 6.67
CA GLU A 350 6.72 18.05 7.47
C GLU A 350 8.13 18.38 6.93
N LEU A 351 9.16 18.14 7.75
CA LEU A 351 10.55 18.44 7.43
C LEU A 351 11.02 17.84 6.09
N ARG A 352 10.66 16.57 5.83
CA ARG A 352 11.01 15.88 4.58
C ARG A 352 10.32 16.52 3.37
N ALA A 353 9.06 16.91 3.49
CA ALA A 353 8.33 17.58 2.43
C ALA A 353 8.93 18.96 2.12
N LYS A 354 9.34 19.73 3.15
CA LYS A 354 10.08 20.99 3.00
C LYS A 354 11.42 20.81 2.30
N MET A 355 12.16 19.75 2.63
CA MET A 355 13.40 19.37 1.93
C MET A 355 13.16 19.14 0.44
N VAL A 356 12.20 18.25 0.11
CA VAL A 356 11.84 17.90 -1.27
C VAL A 356 11.39 19.14 -2.04
N TYR A 357 10.46 19.92 -1.49
CA TYR A 357 10.01 21.18 -2.08
C TYR A 357 11.18 22.11 -2.42
N THR A 358 12.10 22.29 -1.47
CA THR A 358 13.26 23.18 -1.64
C THR A 358 14.24 22.63 -2.71
N ALA A 359 14.40 21.31 -2.81
CA ALA A 359 15.21 20.69 -3.86
C ALA A 359 14.61 20.88 -5.26
N ILE A 360 13.29 20.73 -5.40
CA ILE A 360 12.59 20.96 -6.67
C ILE A 360 12.71 22.44 -7.07
N ARG A 361 12.54 23.37 -6.12
CA ARG A 361 12.77 24.81 -6.35
C ARG A 361 14.20 25.12 -6.80
N SER A 362 15.20 24.43 -6.25
CA SER A 362 16.60 24.57 -6.67
C SER A 362 16.78 24.13 -8.13
N ARG A 363 16.23 22.97 -8.51
CA ARG A 363 16.26 22.48 -9.89
C ARG A 363 15.52 23.42 -10.86
N LEU A 364 14.37 23.94 -10.45
CA LEU A 364 13.62 24.92 -11.24
C LEU A 364 14.43 26.20 -11.49
N ALA A 365 15.09 26.72 -10.45
CA ALA A 365 15.95 27.90 -10.58
C ALA A 365 17.14 27.64 -11.51
N GLN A 366 17.76 26.45 -11.43
CA GLN A 366 18.84 26.04 -12.33
C GLN A 366 18.38 26.00 -13.80
N LEU A 367 17.18 25.49 -14.07
CA LEU A 367 16.67 25.34 -15.43
C LEU A 367 16.21 26.67 -16.03
N LYS A 368 15.67 27.58 -15.21
CA LYS A 368 15.19 28.89 -15.67
C LYS A 368 16.31 29.89 -15.94
N ASP A 369 17.38 29.86 -15.13
CA ASP A 369 18.49 30.81 -15.26
C ASP A 369 19.83 30.08 -15.05
N PRO A 370 20.27 29.29 -16.05
CA PRO A 370 21.50 28.49 -15.94
C PRO A 370 22.75 29.34 -15.69
N GLU A 371 22.78 30.57 -16.21
CA GLU A 371 23.89 31.51 -16.09
C GLU A 371 23.97 32.17 -14.69
N ARG A 372 22.90 32.07 -13.88
CA ARG A 372 22.86 32.64 -12.52
C ARG A 372 22.53 31.57 -11.47
N PRO A 373 23.46 30.63 -11.20
CA PRO A 373 23.21 29.51 -10.30
C PRO A 373 23.09 29.90 -8.82
N ALA A 374 23.28 31.17 -8.45
CA ALA A 374 23.30 31.63 -7.06
C ALA A 374 22.03 31.25 -6.27
N GLU A 375 20.84 31.43 -6.85
CA GLU A 375 19.57 31.07 -6.20
C GLU A 375 19.40 29.55 -6.13
N ALA A 376 19.76 28.82 -7.20
CA ALA A 376 19.76 27.36 -7.22
C ALA A 376 20.66 26.78 -6.11
N ILE A 377 21.87 27.31 -5.95
CA ILE A 377 22.84 26.94 -4.92
C ILE A 377 22.30 27.23 -3.51
N LYS A 378 21.72 28.42 -3.30
CA LYS A 378 21.12 28.81 -2.01
C LYS A 378 20.00 27.84 -1.59
N LEU A 379 19.11 27.50 -2.52
CA LEU A 379 18.03 26.55 -2.30
C LEU A 379 18.57 25.13 -2.05
N ALA A 380 19.54 24.66 -2.84
CA ALA A 380 20.18 23.36 -2.63
C ALA A 380 20.82 23.25 -1.23
N LYS A 381 21.56 24.28 -0.79
CA LYS A 381 22.12 24.35 0.58
C LYS A 381 21.04 24.29 1.65
N LYS A 382 19.92 24.99 1.47
CA LYS A 382 18.80 24.96 2.40
C LYS A 382 18.13 23.58 2.44
N SER A 383 17.95 22.94 1.28
CA SER A 383 17.43 21.56 1.21
C SER A 383 18.37 20.58 1.93
N LEU A 384 19.69 20.72 1.73
CA LEU A 384 20.70 19.93 2.42
C LEU A 384 20.65 20.07 3.95
N GLN A 385 20.42 21.29 4.46
CA GLN A 385 20.23 21.51 5.90
C GLN A 385 19.02 20.73 6.44
N PHE A 386 17.91 20.74 5.70
CA PHE A 386 16.74 19.92 6.06
C PHE A 386 17.06 18.42 6.02
N ALA A 387 17.80 17.95 5.01
CA ALA A 387 18.22 16.55 4.88
C ALA A 387 19.07 16.10 6.08
N LYS A 388 20.05 16.91 6.48
CA LYS A 388 20.92 16.66 7.65
C LYS A 388 20.14 16.64 8.96
N ARG A 389 19.28 17.63 9.18
CA ARG A 389 18.38 17.67 10.36
C ARG A 389 17.46 16.44 10.39
N GLY A 390 16.92 16.06 9.23
CA GLY A 390 16.06 14.92 9.04
C GLY A 390 16.76 13.56 9.12
N HIS A 391 18.08 13.51 8.96
CA HIS A 391 18.86 12.27 8.83
C HIS A 391 18.35 11.41 7.65
N PHE A 392 18.19 12.04 6.48
CA PHE A 392 17.75 11.39 5.24
C PHE A 392 18.96 11.09 4.34
N PRO A 393 19.72 9.99 4.54
CA PRO A 393 21.04 9.80 3.93
C PRO A 393 21.02 9.70 2.39
N LYS A 394 19.98 9.09 1.81
CA LYS A 394 19.87 8.95 0.35
C LYS A 394 19.62 10.30 -0.33
N GLU A 395 18.64 11.07 0.16
CA GLU A 395 18.38 12.42 -0.33
C GLU A 395 19.55 13.36 -0.04
N GLN A 396 20.21 13.25 1.11
CA GLN A 396 21.41 14.02 1.42
C GLN A 396 22.49 13.79 0.37
N LYS A 397 22.83 12.54 0.05
CA LYS A 397 23.83 12.19 -0.97
C LYS A 397 23.48 12.78 -2.34
N ALA A 398 22.21 12.67 -2.74
CA ALA A 398 21.72 13.22 -4.00
C ALA A 398 21.82 14.75 -4.06
N ILE A 399 21.37 15.44 -3.01
CA ILE A 399 21.42 16.90 -2.91
C ILE A 399 22.87 17.40 -2.87
N ASP A 400 23.75 16.74 -2.12
CA ASP A 400 25.18 17.08 -2.06
C ASP A 400 25.84 16.94 -3.44
N TYR A 401 25.55 15.85 -4.17
CA TYR A 401 26.04 15.65 -5.53
C TYR A 401 25.56 16.77 -6.47
N ASN A 402 24.26 17.07 -6.48
CA ASN A 402 23.70 18.14 -7.32
C ASN A 402 24.30 19.52 -6.97
N LEU A 403 24.52 19.80 -5.68
CA LEU A 403 25.15 21.03 -5.21
C LEU A 403 26.60 21.16 -5.69
N SER A 404 27.36 20.05 -5.73
CA SER A 404 28.73 20.04 -6.24
C SER A 404 28.80 20.41 -7.74
N LEU A 405 27.86 19.86 -8.53
CA LEU A 405 27.72 20.18 -9.96
C LEU A 405 27.38 21.65 -10.17
N LEU A 406 26.39 22.17 -9.44
CA LEU A 406 26.00 23.58 -9.50
C LEU A 406 27.13 24.54 -9.11
N SER A 407 28.04 24.12 -8.22
CA SER A 407 29.12 24.95 -7.70
C SER A 407 30.40 24.86 -8.53
N GLY A 408 30.43 24.10 -9.64
CA GLY A 408 31.63 23.88 -10.45
C GLY A 408 32.75 23.14 -9.72
N LYS A 409 32.43 22.44 -8.61
CA LYS A 409 33.40 21.68 -7.81
C LYS A 409 33.36 20.22 -8.24
N GLN A 410 33.97 19.88 -9.37
CA GLN A 410 34.47 18.52 -9.59
C GLN A 410 35.96 18.47 -9.26
N ASN A 411 36.36 17.38 -8.61
CA ASN A 411 37.72 17.13 -8.12
C ASN A 411 38.78 17.43 -9.18
N ALA A 412 39.70 18.32 -8.82
CA ALA A 412 41.10 18.20 -9.21
C ALA A 412 41.72 16.94 -8.60
#